data_AF-A0A482PK95-F1
#
_entry.id   AF-A0A482PK95-F1
#
_cell.length_a   1.000
_cell.length_b   1.000
_cell.length_c   1.000
_cell.angle_alpha   90.00
_cell.angle_beta   90.00
_cell.angle_gamma   90.00
#
_symmetry.space_group_name_H-M   'P 1'
#
loop_
_entity.id
_entity.type
_entity.pdbx_description
1 polymer ?
#
loop_
_entity_poly.entity_id
_entity_poly.type
_entity_poly.pdbx_seq_one_letter_code
_entity_poly.pdbx_strand_id
1 'polypeptide(L)'
;MISNDVILNVSSLMMLFFLFAWGGCFFIFVYRVLGGPKVGRDSLLYFDFIFFKNNALANISLSFLVLGYISAAFVEYRRGGDSLMLLANLMGGGAFLFFGIYGKCFCHDAFEDKKPFFFINIFLKKVDFQFGSVFLWLSRLLYIAWLILLIFR
;
A
#
# COMPACT_ATOMS: atom_id res chain seq x y z
N MET A 1 31.55 -3.95 -8.43
CA MET A 1 31.50 -2.49 -8.64
C MET A 1 30.34 -1.95 -7.83
N ILE A 2 30.59 -1.37 -6.65
CA ILE A 2 29.59 -0.55 -5.96
C ILE A 2 29.36 0.64 -6.91
N SER A 3 28.17 0.78 -7.46
CA SER A 3 27.84 1.97 -8.24
C SER A 3 28.14 3.19 -7.36
N ASN A 4 29.02 4.06 -7.83
CA ASN A 4 29.42 5.29 -7.13
C ASN A 4 28.29 6.33 -7.08
N ASP A 5 27.08 5.92 -7.47
CA ASP A 5 25.87 6.72 -7.41
C ASP A 5 25.31 6.68 -5.98
N VAL A 6 25.85 7.55 -5.13
CA VAL A 6 25.43 7.76 -3.74
C VAL A 6 23.92 7.87 -3.63
N ILE A 7 23.29 8.54 -4.59
CA ILE A 7 21.83 8.72 -4.67
C ILE A 7 21.12 7.38 -4.80
N LEU A 8 21.59 6.49 -5.69
CA LEU A 8 21.01 5.15 -5.86
C LEU A 8 21.10 4.31 -4.58
N ASN A 9 22.25 4.36 -3.90
CA ASN A 9 22.48 3.61 -2.66
C ASN A 9 21.59 4.14 -1.53
N VAL A 10 21.47 5.47 -1.39
CA VAL A 10 20.58 6.11 -0.41
C VAL A 10 19.12 5.74 -0.68
N SER A 11 18.66 5.82 -1.92
CA SER A 11 17.27 5.47 -2.26
C SER A 11 16.96 4.00 -2.04
N SER A 12 17.91 3.11 -2.33
CA SER A 12 17.78 1.68 -2.03
C SER A 12 17.70 1.42 -0.53
N LEU A 13 18.50 2.14 0.27
CA LEU A 13 18.46 2.06 1.73
C LEU A 13 17.16 2.63 2.30
N MET A 14 16.65 3.73 1.75
CA MET A 14 15.34 4.29 2.12
C MET A 14 14.20 3.31 1.82
N MET A 15 14.22 2.66 0.66
CA MET A 15 13.25 1.63 0.31
C MET A 15 13.25 0.49 1.32
N LEU A 16 14.43 -0.05 1.64
CA LEU A 16 14.56 -1.08 2.66
C LEU A 16 14.05 -0.60 4.02
N PHE A 17 14.42 0.62 4.44
CA PHE A 17 13.95 1.21 5.68
C PHE A 17 12.43 1.28 5.74
N PHE A 18 11.75 1.76 4.69
CA PHE A 18 10.30 1.84 4.67
C PHE A 18 9.63 0.47 4.69
N LEU A 19 10.18 -0.52 3.98
CA LEU A 19 9.66 -1.89 4.01
C LEU A 19 9.84 -2.54 5.40
N PHE A 20 11.00 -2.34 6.03
CA PHE A 20 11.23 -2.82 7.40
C PHE A 20 10.33 -2.11 8.41
N ALA A 21 10.16 -0.79 8.28
CA ALA A 21 9.28 -0.02 9.16
C ALA A 21 7.80 -0.43 8.98
N TRP A 22 7.37 -0.69 7.75
CA TRP A 22 6.06 -1.25 7.45
C TRP A 22 5.88 -2.64 8.06
N GLY A 23 6.86 -3.54 7.91
CA GLY A 23 6.87 -4.86 8.56
C GLY A 23 6.84 -4.76 10.09
N GLY A 24 7.58 -3.81 10.67
CA GLY A 24 7.52 -3.51 12.10
C GLY A 24 6.13 -3.07 12.55
N CYS A 25 5.45 -2.23 11.77
CA CYS A 25 4.06 -1.85 12.05
C CYS A 25 3.11 -3.05 11.98
N PHE A 26 3.33 -3.98 11.06
CA PHE A 26 2.57 -5.24 10.99
C PHE A 26 2.74 -6.06 12.28
N PHE A 27 3.96 -6.25 12.77
CA PHE A 27 4.18 -6.95 14.03
C PHE A 27 3.54 -6.23 15.23
N ILE A 28 3.66 -4.89 15.30
CA ILE A 28 2.99 -4.09 16.34
C ILE A 28 1.47 -4.31 16.26
N PHE A 29 0.89 -4.31 15.06
CA PHE A 29 -0.52 -4.58 14.86
C PHE A 29 -0.92 -5.98 15.36
N VAL A 30 -0.19 -7.03 14.97
CA VAL A 30 -0.48 -8.41 15.39
C VAL A 30 -0.46 -8.55 16.92
N TYR A 31 0.59 -8.07 17.58
CA TYR A 31 0.74 -8.29 19.02
C TYR A 31 -0.03 -7.31 19.89
N ARG A 32 -0.15 -6.03 19.48
CA ARG A 32 -0.81 -4.99 20.30
C ARG A 32 -2.26 -4.72 19.94
N VAL A 33 -2.66 -4.90 18.67
CA VAL A 33 -4.03 -4.59 18.22
C VAL A 33 -4.86 -5.87 18.13
N LEU A 34 -4.33 -6.94 17.54
CA LEU A 34 -5.05 -8.22 17.44
C LEU A 34 -4.99 -9.08 18.70
N GLY A 35 -4.05 -8.78 19.62
CA GLY A 35 -3.84 -9.53 20.85
C GLY A 35 -3.11 -10.86 20.65
N GLY A 36 -2.40 -11.03 19.53
CA GLY A 36 -1.67 -12.25 19.17
C GLY A 36 -1.91 -12.70 17.73
N PRO A 37 -1.11 -13.65 17.24
CA PRO A 37 -1.19 -14.14 15.86
C PRO A 37 -2.49 -14.90 15.60
N LYS A 38 -3.17 -14.58 14.50
CA LYS A 38 -4.32 -15.30 13.96
C LYS A 38 -3.93 -15.91 12.62
N VAL A 39 -3.68 -17.22 12.66
CA VAL A 39 -3.19 -18.02 11.52
C VAL A 39 -3.92 -17.68 10.23
N GLY A 40 -3.19 -17.15 9.25
CA GLY A 40 -3.66 -16.90 7.89
C GLY A 40 -4.60 -15.69 7.71
N ARG A 41 -4.96 -14.96 8.77
CA ARG A 41 -5.86 -13.79 8.68
C ARG A 41 -5.19 -12.47 9.03
N ASP A 42 -4.05 -12.51 9.70
CA ASP A 42 -3.35 -11.31 10.18
C ASP A 42 -3.04 -10.30 9.07
N SER A 43 -2.59 -10.75 7.91
CA SER A 43 -2.29 -9.87 6.77
C SER A 43 -3.53 -9.18 6.21
N LEU A 44 -4.64 -9.91 6.07
CA LEU A 44 -5.91 -9.37 5.58
C LEU A 44 -6.47 -8.34 6.55
N LEU A 45 -6.48 -8.69 7.84
CA LEU A 45 -6.89 -7.78 8.92
C LEU A 45 -5.98 -6.55 9.01
N TYR A 46 -4.70 -6.70 8.65
CA TYR A 46 -3.77 -5.58 8.61
C TYR A 46 -4.08 -4.61 7.47
N PHE A 47 -4.41 -5.10 6.27
CA PHE A 47 -4.85 -4.23 5.18
C PHE A 47 -6.17 -3.52 5.52
N ASP A 48 -7.13 -4.26 6.08
CA ASP A 48 -8.36 -3.73 6.64
C ASP A 48 -8.07 -2.59 7.64
N PHE A 49 -7.16 -2.83 8.59
CA PHE A 49 -6.72 -1.84 9.56
C PHE A 49 -6.06 -0.61 8.92
N ILE A 50 -5.14 -0.80 7.97
CA ILE A 50 -4.42 0.27 7.30
C ILE A 50 -5.38 1.18 6.54
N PHE A 51 -6.32 0.61 5.79
CA PHE A 51 -7.17 1.39 4.87
C PHE A 51 -8.36 2.06 5.55
N PHE A 52 -8.93 1.48 6.61
CA PHE A 52 -10.17 1.99 7.18
C PHE A 52 -10.02 2.61 8.58
N LYS A 53 -8.94 2.32 9.32
CA LYS A 53 -8.76 2.89 10.67
C LYS A 53 -8.02 4.23 10.59
N ASN A 54 -8.48 5.23 11.34
CA ASN A 54 -7.88 6.58 11.39
C ASN A 54 -6.89 6.79 12.55
N ASN A 55 -6.32 5.71 13.10
CA ASN A 55 -5.32 5.84 14.17
C ASN A 55 -3.91 6.09 13.62
N ALA A 56 -3.02 6.58 14.49
CA ALA A 56 -1.65 6.93 14.12
C ALA A 56 -0.89 5.74 13.49
N LEU A 57 -1.01 4.53 14.06
CA LEU A 57 -0.33 3.34 13.56
C LEU A 57 -0.79 2.96 12.14
N ALA A 58 -2.09 3.01 11.84
CA ALA A 58 -2.62 2.73 10.51
C ALA A 58 -2.16 3.77 9.49
N ASN A 59 -2.15 5.05 9.87
CA ASN A 59 -1.68 6.14 9.01
C ASN A 59 -0.18 6.02 8.71
N ILE A 60 0.63 5.77 9.74
CA ILE A 60 2.09 5.55 9.61
C ILE A 60 2.36 4.32 8.73
N SER A 61 1.62 3.23 8.94
CA SER A 61 1.72 2.02 8.12
C SER A 61 1.43 2.32 6.64
N LEU A 62 0.33 3.01 6.35
CA LEU A 62 -0.02 3.39 4.97
C LEU A 62 1.09 4.24 4.34
N SER A 63 1.60 5.23 5.08
CA SER A 63 2.68 6.10 4.61
C SER A 63 3.95 5.32 4.31
N PHE A 64 4.37 4.39 5.17
CA PHE A 64 5.54 3.54 4.91
C PHE A 64 5.35 2.64 3.69
N LEU A 65 4.15 2.08 3.49
CA LEU A 65 3.86 1.30 2.29
C LEU A 65 4.02 2.14 1.03
N VAL A 66 3.40 3.32 0.98
CA VAL A 66 3.44 4.21 -0.19
C VAL A 66 4.86 4.75 -0.43
N LEU A 67 5.58 5.14 0.62
CA LEU A 67 6.96 5.61 0.51
C LEU A 67 7.92 4.51 0.07
N GLY A 68 7.65 3.25 0.43
CA GLY A 68 8.35 2.08 -0.11
C GLY A 68 8.22 1.99 -1.63
N TYR A 69 7.01 2.14 -2.17
CA TYR A 69 6.77 2.18 -3.62
C TYR A 69 7.46 3.38 -4.30
N ILE A 70 7.37 4.58 -3.71
CA ILE A 70 7.99 5.80 -4.28
C ILE A 70 9.52 5.68 -4.31
N SER A 71 10.12 5.19 -3.23
CA SER A 71 11.58 4.97 -3.18
C SER A 71 12.04 3.88 -4.15
N ALA A 72 11.27 2.80 -4.32
CA ALA A 72 11.52 1.80 -5.35
C ALA A 72 11.45 2.39 -6.77
N ALA A 73 10.44 3.22 -7.06
CA ALA A 73 10.34 3.92 -8.35
C ALA A 73 11.57 4.82 -8.61
N PHE A 74 12.07 5.49 -7.58
CA PHE A 74 13.24 6.34 -7.70
C PHE A 74 14.54 5.54 -7.93
N VAL A 75 14.68 4.36 -7.32
CA VAL A 75 15.77 3.43 -7.61
C VAL A 75 15.75 3.01 -9.08
N GLU A 76 14.59 2.63 -9.61
CA GLU A 76 14.45 2.23 -11.01
C GLU A 76 14.69 3.39 -11.98
N TYR A 77 14.24 4.60 -11.63
CA TYR A 77 14.54 5.82 -12.39
C TYR A 77 16.04 6.07 -12.50
N ARG A 78 16.78 5.94 -11.39
CA ARG A 78 18.23 6.17 -11.37
C ARG A 78 19.04 5.06 -12.03
N ARG A 79 18.55 3.82 -12.00
CA ARG A 79 19.17 2.71 -12.76
C ARG A 79 19.06 2.89 -14.26
N GLY A 80 18.10 3.71 -14.74
CA GLY A 80 17.87 3.95 -16.16
C GLY A 80 17.50 2.70 -16.96
N GLY A 81 17.22 1.59 -16.28
CA GLY A 81 17.20 0.25 -16.89
C GLY A 81 15.80 -0.30 -17.15
N ASP A 82 14.77 0.14 -16.42
CA ASP A 82 13.44 -0.45 -16.55
C ASP A 82 12.30 0.56 -16.31
N SER A 83 11.87 1.22 -17.40
CA SER A 83 10.73 2.15 -17.37
C SER A 83 9.41 1.47 -17.02
N LEU A 84 9.25 0.18 -17.33
CA LEU A 84 8.05 -0.58 -16.97
C LEU A 84 8.00 -0.81 -15.46
N MET A 85 9.12 -1.16 -14.84
CA MET A 85 9.20 -1.36 -13.39
C MET A 85 9.05 -0.05 -12.61
N LEU A 86 9.60 1.05 -13.12
CA LEU A 86 9.33 2.38 -12.60
C LEU A 86 7.83 2.69 -12.61
N LEU A 87 7.19 2.50 -13.77
CA LEU A 87 5.76 2.77 -13.91
C LEU A 87 4.94 1.85 -13.01
N ALA A 88 5.30 0.57 -12.91
CA ALA A 88 4.64 -0.37 -12.00
C ALA A 88 4.73 0.10 -10.55
N ASN A 89 5.90 0.55 -10.07
CA ASN A 89 6.04 1.05 -8.72
C ASN A 89 5.17 2.28 -8.44
N LEU A 90 5.08 3.21 -9.40
CA LEU A 90 4.19 4.38 -9.28
C LEU A 90 2.71 3.99 -9.28
N MET A 91 2.30 3.07 -10.16
CA MET A 91 0.92 2.58 -10.26
C MET A 91 0.51 1.84 -8.98
N GLY A 92 1.36 0.96 -8.45
CA GLY A 92 1.12 0.25 -7.19
C GLY A 92 1.02 1.21 -6.00
N GLY A 93 1.99 2.12 -5.83
CA GLY A 93 1.97 3.12 -4.76
C GLY A 93 0.76 4.04 -4.84
N GLY A 94 0.41 4.51 -6.04
CA GLY A 94 -0.78 5.32 -6.29
C GLY A 94 -2.06 4.56 -5.97
N ALA A 95 -2.18 3.29 -6.39
CA ALA A 95 -3.34 2.47 -6.09
C ALA A 95 -3.60 2.36 -4.58
N PHE A 96 -2.57 2.07 -3.80
CA PHE A 96 -2.70 1.99 -2.34
C PHE A 96 -2.98 3.34 -1.68
N LEU A 97 -2.37 4.42 -2.15
CA LEU A 97 -2.61 5.77 -1.64
C LEU A 97 -4.07 6.19 -1.86
N PHE A 98 -4.58 6.07 -3.08
CA PHE A 98 -5.96 6.45 -3.38
C PHE A 98 -6.98 5.56 -2.67
N PHE A 99 -6.68 4.26 -2.53
CA PHE A 99 -7.55 3.38 -1.75
C PHE A 99 -7.56 3.75 -0.27
N GLY A 100 -6.41 4.10 0.30
CA GLY A 100 -6.31 4.58 1.68
C GLY A 100 -7.04 5.90 1.90
N ILE A 101 -6.94 6.86 0.98
CA ILE A 101 -7.71 8.11 1.04
C ILE A 101 -9.21 7.81 1.00
N TYR A 102 -9.64 6.93 0.10
CA TYR A 102 -11.03 6.49 0.03
C TYR A 102 -11.50 5.87 1.35
N GLY A 103 -10.77 4.88 1.87
CA GLY A 103 -11.12 4.15 3.08
C GLY A 103 -11.16 5.04 4.33
N LYS A 104 -10.24 6.00 4.46
CA LYS A 104 -10.13 6.86 5.65
C LYS A 104 -11.05 8.07 5.66
N CYS A 105 -11.32 8.65 4.49
CA CYS A 105 -12.05 9.92 4.38
C CYS A 105 -13.48 9.77 3.87
N PHE A 106 -13.78 8.70 3.11
CA PHE A 106 -15.05 8.58 2.39
C PHE A 106 -15.82 7.29 2.67
N CYS A 107 -15.16 6.25 3.16
CA CYS A 107 -15.84 5.03 3.57
C CYS A 107 -16.46 5.20 4.96
N HIS A 108 -17.77 5.39 5.00
CA HIS A 108 -18.55 5.53 6.24
C HIS A 108 -19.05 4.18 6.79
N ASP A 109 -18.73 3.06 6.12
CA ASP A 109 -19.16 1.75 6.56
C ASP A 109 -18.49 1.40 7.89
N ALA A 110 -19.28 0.91 8.84
CA ALA A 110 -18.78 0.49 10.14
C ALA A 110 -17.77 -0.65 9.96
N PHE A 111 -16.51 -0.33 10.25
CA PHE A 111 -15.41 -1.28 10.26
C PHE A 111 -15.64 -2.32 11.36
N GLU A 112 -16.12 -3.51 11.00
CA GLU A 112 -16.15 -4.64 11.92
C GLU A 112 -14.79 -5.35 11.87
N ASP A 113 -13.97 -5.15 12.92
CA ASP A 113 -12.67 -5.79 13.20
C ASP A 113 -12.67 -7.36 13.10
N LYS A 114 -13.81 -7.98 12.81
CA LYS A 114 -14.03 -9.44 12.78
C LYS A 114 -14.21 -10.04 11.40
N LYS A 115 -14.50 -9.25 10.35
CA LYS A 115 -14.71 -9.79 8.99
C LYS A 115 -13.40 -9.70 8.19
N PRO A 116 -12.64 -10.80 8.03
CA PRO A 116 -11.53 -10.80 7.08
C PRO A 116 -12.08 -10.50 5.68
N PHE A 117 -11.28 -9.85 4.83
CA PHE A 117 -11.60 -9.51 3.43
C PHE A 117 -12.53 -8.30 3.23
N PHE A 118 -12.73 -7.47 4.26
CA PHE A 118 -13.58 -6.29 4.12
C PHE A 118 -13.07 -5.33 3.03
N PHE A 119 -11.76 -5.10 3.00
CA PHE A 119 -11.10 -4.29 1.99
C PHE A 119 -11.29 -4.85 0.58
N ILE A 120 -11.20 -6.17 0.40
CA ILE A 120 -11.40 -6.81 -0.91
C ILE A 120 -12.85 -6.63 -1.36
N ASN A 121 -13.80 -6.82 -0.45
CA ASN A 121 -15.21 -6.69 -0.78
C ASN A 121 -15.55 -5.25 -1.18
N ILE A 122 -15.03 -4.25 -0.47
CA ILE A 122 -15.15 -2.84 -0.85
C ILE A 122 -14.46 -2.59 -2.18
N PHE A 123 -13.21 -3.03 -2.31
CA PHE A 123 -12.40 -2.81 -3.49
C PHE A 123 -13.01 -3.42 -4.74
N LEU A 124 -13.71 -4.55 -4.67
CA LEU A 124 -14.31 -5.19 -5.85
C LEU A 124 -15.77 -4.83 -6.08
N LYS A 125 -16.59 -4.75 -5.02
CA LYS A 125 -18.05 -4.70 -5.16
C LYS A 125 -18.66 -3.32 -4.91
N LYS A 126 -17.97 -2.43 -4.19
CA LYS A 126 -18.57 -1.13 -3.87
C LYS A 126 -18.60 -0.25 -5.11
N VAL A 127 -19.80 0.14 -5.53
CA VAL A 127 -20.03 1.05 -6.64
C VAL A 127 -20.93 2.15 -6.11
N ASP A 128 -20.33 3.28 -5.81
CA ASP A 128 -21.04 4.50 -5.43
C ASP A 128 -20.72 5.61 -6.42
N PHE A 129 -21.63 6.56 -6.63
CA PHE A 129 -21.41 7.73 -7.48
C PHE A 129 -21.07 9.01 -6.69
N GLN A 130 -20.75 8.88 -5.41
CA GLN A 130 -20.32 10.00 -4.57
C GLN A 130 -18.92 10.48 -4.97
N PHE A 131 -18.57 11.73 -4.63
CA PHE A 131 -17.26 12.31 -4.95
C PHE A 131 -16.09 11.44 -4.46
N GLY A 132 -16.22 10.84 -3.27
CA GLY A 132 -15.23 9.92 -2.73
C GLY A 132 -14.94 8.71 -3.63
N SER A 133 -15.93 8.23 -4.39
CA SER A 133 -15.78 7.09 -5.28
C SER A 133 -14.79 7.32 -6.42
N VAL A 134 -14.50 8.58 -6.78
CA VAL A 134 -13.44 8.89 -7.76
C VAL A 134 -12.11 8.31 -7.31
N PHE A 135 -11.78 8.41 -6.02
CA PHE A 135 -10.55 7.84 -5.46
C PHE A 135 -10.55 6.31 -5.51
N LEU A 136 -11.70 5.68 -5.26
CA LEU A 136 -11.85 4.23 -5.37
C LEU A 136 -11.66 3.76 -6.82
N TRP A 137 -12.29 4.44 -7.78
CA TRP A 137 -12.15 4.13 -9.20
C TRP A 137 -10.73 4.34 -9.70
N LEU A 138 -10.09 5.45 -9.32
CA LEU A 138 -8.72 5.72 -9.68
C LEU A 138 -7.76 4.67 -9.10
N SER A 139 -7.98 4.29 -7.83
CA SER A 139 -7.23 3.20 -7.21
C SER A 139 -7.36 1.89 -7.99
N ARG A 140 -8.58 1.50 -8.41
CA ARG A 140 -8.83 0.30 -9.21
C ARG A 140 -8.10 0.33 -10.55
N LEU A 141 -8.19 1.45 -11.28
CA LEU A 141 -7.53 1.58 -12.58
C LEU A 141 -6.00 1.46 -12.44
N LEU A 142 -5.42 2.12 -11.44
CA LEU A 142 -3.99 2.02 -11.16
C LEU A 142 -3.58 0.62 -10.73
N TYR A 143 -4.41 -0.07 -9.94
CA TYR A 143 -4.16 -1.46 -9.55
C TYR A 143 -4.19 -2.41 -10.74
N ILE A 144 -5.15 -2.24 -11.65
CA ILE A 144 -5.20 -3.03 -12.90
C ILE A 144 -3.97 -2.74 -13.75
N ALA A 145 -3.59 -1.47 -13.92
CA ALA A 145 -2.38 -1.10 -14.65
C ALA A 145 -1.13 -1.70 -14.01
N TRP A 146 -1.04 -1.68 -12.68
CA TRP A 146 0.05 -2.31 -11.92
C TRP A 146 0.14 -3.82 -12.18
N LEU A 147 -0.99 -4.55 -12.12
CA LEU A 147 -1.02 -5.97 -12.42
C LEU A 147 -0.61 -6.28 -13.86
N ILE A 148 -1.13 -5.52 -14.83
CA ILE A 148 -0.76 -5.68 -16.25
C ILE A 148 0.75 -5.50 -16.41
N LEU A 149 1.33 -4.44 -15.86
CA LEU A 149 2.76 -4.18 -15.96
C LEU A 149 3.62 -5.25 -15.29
N LEU A 150 3.14 -5.89 -14.22
CA LEU A 150 3.83 -7.00 -13.57
C LEU A 150 3.74 -8.32 -14.33
N ILE A 151 2.62 -8.58 -15.02
CA ILE A 151 2.38 -9.83 -15.77
C ILE A 151 3.07 -9.80 -17.14
N PHE A 152 3.07 -8.66 -17.82
CA PHE A 152 3.61 -8.51 -19.18
C PHE A 152 5.09 -8.09 -19.22
N ARG A 153 5.76 -8.07 -18.07
CA ARG A 153 7.21 -7.91 -17.95
C ARG A 153 7.89 -9.28 -17.98
#